data_AF-A0A014PSC6-F1
#
_entry.id   AF-A0A014PSC6-F1
#
_cell.length_a   1.000
_cell.length_b   1.000
_cell.length_c   1.000
_cell.angle_alpha   90.00
_cell.angle_beta   90.00
_cell.angle_gamma   90.00
#
_symmetry.space_group_name_H-M   'P 1'
#
loop_
_entity.id
_entity.type
_entity.pdbx_description
1 polymer ?
#
loop_
_entity_poly.entity_id
_entity_poly.type
_entity_poly.pdbx_seq_one_letter_code
_entity_poly.pdbx_strand_id
1 'polypeptide(L)'
;MRPRHGLLRSREFIMKDLYTFDTSFESAIETYKCVSKAYRAFFADMKIPILVAEASSGDMGGDYSHEYHLAHPIGEDRVISCDSCEYTANDEVATARLSDHSRQTSPPLAITQADIGVWRGVTKDRTTLINAWYPIKSSHGTGTEINTHAVKELIAELDTSVNDPVHSWKDTAAARKEGKNTRPRIINVIDFRLETVYSQLKERLPLIPGSAQSAEPLSQSDINASQHGEPLNLVRLMDGDSCPRCEAGSLRIHRALELGHTFYLGSRYSKPFELSVTLPNSKAPVPVEMGCYGIGVSRIFGAVAEHKADERGLNWPRAIAPFEIVVIPTSGVNSQTLEFHDKLTSWSSTGPGFDAVLDDRKETFGWKMQDADMTGYPVTIVLGKAWRERGKLQNLLSTITYRGATPTANCDNLASTTSLEQRISAANMAGERETINLDTLEPQQLAQVKKQLDEELEHLTSSYAQLHGAQNKFKDCLRCVNTRSAATDASNSVLVPLTNSLYVKGELSNTESVLVDVGTGFLIEKLKAAEQFYDDKVQELGHNLKDLEAIVQRKQNNVRAVEEVLRQKIMAAQGANS
;
A
#
# COMPACT_ATOMS: atom_id res chain seq x y z
N MET A 1 -17.98 -4.30 -2.32
CA MET A 1 -17.22 -3.08 -1.97
C MET A 1 -17.03 -2.25 -3.25
N ARG A 2 -17.28 -0.93 -3.24
CA ARG A 2 -17.13 -0.07 -4.45
C ARG A 2 -15.70 0.51 -4.51
N PRO A 3 -14.95 0.36 -5.62
CA PRO A 3 -13.63 0.97 -5.77
C PRO A 3 -13.72 2.50 -5.78
N ARG A 4 -12.77 3.18 -5.14
CA ARG A 4 -12.69 4.64 -5.01
C ARG A 4 -11.26 5.08 -4.72
N HIS A 5 -10.93 6.34 -5.02
CA HIS A 5 -9.61 6.94 -4.75
C HIS A 5 -8.41 6.19 -5.39
N GLY A 6 -8.61 5.64 -6.59
CA GLY A 6 -7.54 5.00 -7.37
C GLY A 6 -6.84 3.87 -6.61
N LEU A 7 -5.51 4.00 -6.43
CA LEU A 7 -4.65 3.01 -5.77
C LEU A 7 -4.95 2.83 -4.27
N LEU A 8 -5.67 3.76 -3.65
CA LEU A 8 -6.02 3.64 -2.23
C LEU A 8 -7.10 2.56 -2.00
N ARG A 9 -7.99 2.35 -2.96
CA ARG A 9 -9.04 1.32 -2.88
C ARG A 9 -9.50 0.85 -4.26
N SER A 10 -8.70 -0.03 -4.85
CA SER A 10 -9.00 -0.73 -6.10
C SER A 10 -9.61 -2.11 -5.85
N ARG A 11 -10.07 -2.77 -6.93
CA ARG A 11 -10.54 -4.18 -6.90
C ARG A 11 -9.39 -5.17 -7.10
N GLU A 12 -8.33 -4.74 -7.76
CA GLU A 12 -7.10 -5.48 -7.99
C GLU A 12 -5.95 -4.60 -7.50
N PHE A 13 -5.08 -5.15 -6.66
CA PHE A 13 -3.97 -4.45 -6.03
C PHE A 13 -2.84 -5.43 -5.72
N ILE A 14 -1.64 -4.89 -5.59
CA ILE A 14 -0.47 -5.65 -5.14
C ILE A 14 -0.40 -5.56 -3.62
N MET A 15 -0.35 -6.73 -3.00
CA MET A 15 -0.14 -6.89 -1.57
C MET A 15 1.07 -7.78 -1.35
N LYS A 16 1.96 -7.37 -0.45
CA LYS A 16 2.92 -8.30 0.12
C LYS A 16 2.19 -8.98 1.26
N ASP A 17 2.07 -10.30 1.21
CA ASP A 17 1.58 -11.13 2.31
C ASP A 17 2.66 -12.11 2.76
N LEU A 18 2.88 -12.21 4.07
CA LEU A 18 3.76 -13.19 4.68
C LEU A 18 2.94 -13.99 5.68
N TYR A 19 3.17 -15.30 5.68
CA TYR A 19 2.62 -16.22 6.66
C TYR A 19 3.77 -16.85 7.40
N THR A 20 3.70 -16.86 8.73
CA THR A 20 4.69 -17.53 9.59
C THR A 20 4.05 -18.73 10.26
N PHE A 21 4.87 -19.73 10.52
CA PHE A 21 4.48 -21.03 11.06
C PHE A 21 5.43 -21.36 12.20
N ASP A 22 4.89 -21.43 13.39
CA ASP A 22 5.62 -21.50 14.65
C ASP A 22 5.12 -22.71 15.45
N THR A 23 5.99 -23.27 16.29
CA THR A 23 5.70 -24.52 17.03
C THR A 23 5.05 -24.28 18.39
N SER A 24 5.19 -23.06 18.93
CA SER A 24 4.53 -22.63 20.16
C SER A 24 4.08 -21.17 20.07
N PHE A 25 3.21 -20.78 21.00
CA PHE A 25 2.75 -19.40 21.16
C PHE A 25 3.93 -18.44 21.36
N GLU A 26 4.88 -18.80 22.22
CA GLU A 26 6.04 -17.97 22.53
C GLU A 26 6.90 -17.70 21.29
N SER A 27 7.19 -18.74 20.49
CA SER A 27 7.91 -18.57 19.22
C SER A 27 7.12 -17.71 18.22
N ALA A 28 5.80 -17.89 18.15
CA ALA A 28 4.95 -17.09 17.27
C ALA A 28 4.98 -15.60 17.63
N ILE A 29 4.98 -15.27 18.93
CA ILE A 29 5.06 -13.89 19.41
C ILE A 29 6.47 -13.29 19.16
N GLU A 30 7.54 -14.07 19.29
CA GLU A 30 8.89 -13.63 18.92
C GLU A 30 8.98 -13.31 17.42
N THR A 31 8.49 -14.22 16.58
CA THR A 31 8.38 -14.04 15.13
C THR A 31 7.55 -12.81 14.79
N TYR A 32 6.40 -12.62 15.45
CA TYR A 32 5.54 -11.44 15.27
C TYR A 32 6.28 -10.13 15.56
N LYS A 33 7.00 -10.06 16.69
CA LYS A 33 7.80 -8.89 17.06
C LYS A 33 8.91 -8.62 16.05
N CYS A 34 9.56 -9.67 15.54
CA CYS A 34 10.60 -9.56 14.52
C CYS A 34 10.05 -8.96 13.21
N VAL A 35 8.94 -9.49 12.69
CA VAL A 35 8.30 -8.98 11.48
C VAL A 35 7.78 -7.56 11.67
N SER A 36 7.15 -7.27 12.81
CA SER A 36 6.68 -5.92 13.15
C SER A 36 7.82 -4.90 13.21
N LYS A 37 8.99 -5.29 13.72
CA LYS A 37 10.20 -4.46 13.68
C LYS A 37 10.67 -4.21 12.24
N ALA A 38 10.66 -5.24 11.38
CA ALA A 38 11.01 -5.08 9.98
C ALA A 38 10.06 -4.13 9.23
N TYR A 39 8.76 -4.18 9.54
CA TYR A 39 7.77 -3.27 8.95
C TYR A 39 8.02 -1.82 9.37
N ARG A 40 8.31 -1.58 10.66
CA ARG A 40 8.69 -0.24 11.14
C ARG A 40 9.94 0.29 10.43
N ALA A 41 10.96 -0.55 10.25
CA ALA A 41 12.18 -0.18 9.52
C ALA A 41 11.90 0.15 8.04
N PHE A 42 11.10 -0.68 7.36
CA PHE A 42 10.69 -0.46 5.98
C PHE A 42 10.00 0.90 5.79
N PHE A 43 9.05 1.26 6.66
CA PHE A 43 8.39 2.56 6.59
C PHE A 43 9.32 3.72 6.97
N ALA A 44 10.24 3.50 7.92
CA ALA A 44 11.24 4.49 8.31
C ALA A 44 12.22 4.82 7.17
N ASP A 45 12.63 3.82 6.39
CA ASP A 45 13.52 4.01 5.22
C ASP A 45 12.87 4.89 4.14
N MET A 46 11.55 4.78 3.98
CA MET A 46 10.78 5.67 3.09
C MET A 46 10.52 7.06 3.69
N LYS A 47 10.89 7.31 4.95
CA LYS A 47 10.67 8.58 5.67
C LYS A 47 9.21 9.01 5.67
N ILE A 48 8.30 8.06 5.86
CA ILE A 48 6.87 8.28 5.96
C ILE A 48 6.47 8.25 7.45
N PRO A 49 5.73 9.24 7.97
CA PRO A 49 5.32 9.26 9.38
C PRO A 49 4.18 8.27 9.62
N ILE A 50 4.53 7.04 9.98
CA ILE A 50 3.57 5.96 10.23
C ILE A 50 3.21 5.87 11.72
N LEU A 51 1.92 5.85 12.00
CA LEU A 51 1.32 5.50 13.29
C LEU A 51 1.11 3.99 13.32
N VAL A 52 1.63 3.31 14.34
CA VAL A 52 1.40 1.87 14.53
C VAL A 52 0.32 1.72 15.58
N ALA A 53 -0.89 1.39 15.14
CA ALA A 53 -2.07 1.34 15.98
C ALA A 53 -2.39 -0.10 16.39
N GLU A 54 -2.66 -0.33 17.66
CA GLU A 54 -3.33 -1.54 18.12
C GLU A 54 -4.71 -1.64 17.46
N ALA A 55 -5.09 -2.83 17.01
CA ALA A 55 -6.29 -3.01 16.19
C ALA A 55 -7.08 -4.25 16.61
N SER A 56 -8.32 -4.34 16.13
CA SER A 56 -9.13 -5.55 16.30
C SER A 56 -8.55 -6.69 15.46
N SER A 57 -8.52 -7.90 16.00
CA SER A 57 -8.20 -9.10 15.22
C SER A 57 -9.39 -9.58 14.38
N GLY A 58 -10.60 -9.06 14.65
CA GLY A 58 -11.83 -9.31 13.90
C GLY A 58 -12.04 -10.78 13.47
N ASP A 59 -12.40 -10.95 12.19
CA ASP A 59 -12.59 -12.27 11.57
C ASP A 59 -11.28 -13.01 11.24
N MET A 60 -10.12 -12.45 11.55
CA MET A 60 -8.82 -13.13 11.41
C MET A 60 -8.41 -13.85 12.70
N GLY A 61 -8.90 -13.39 13.86
CA GLY A 61 -8.74 -14.04 15.18
C GLY A 61 -7.36 -13.88 15.80
N GLY A 62 -7.27 -14.15 17.12
CA GLY A 62 -6.07 -14.00 17.94
C GLY A 62 -6.00 -12.70 18.74
N ASP A 63 -4.98 -12.56 19.59
CA ASP A 63 -4.91 -11.51 20.62
C ASP A 63 -3.95 -10.35 20.28
N TYR A 64 -3.20 -10.46 19.18
CA TYR A 64 -2.22 -9.45 18.76
C TYR A 64 -2.49 -9.00 17.32
N SER A 65 -2.83 -7.74 17.16
CA SER A 65 -3.16 -7.11 15.89
C SER A 65 -2.65 -5.67 15.88
N HIS A 66 -1.86 -5.30 14.87
CA HIS A 66 -1.36 -3.95 14.69
C HIS A 66 -1.52 -3.49 13.24
N GLU A 67 -2.07 -2.30 13.06
CA GLU A 67 -2.24 -1.62 11.78
C GLU A 67 -1.20 -0.49 11.64
N TYR A 68 -0.76 -0.26 10.40
CA TYR A 68 0.27 0.73 10.06
C TYR A 68 -0.38 1.84 9.25
N HIS A 69 -0.49 3.01 9.84
CA HIS A 69 -1.35 4.10 9.37
C HIS A 69 -0.55 5.33 8.97
N LEU A 70 -0.87 5.91 7.81
CA LEU A 70 -0.42 7.25 7.44
C LEU A 70 -1.52 8.27 7.74
N ALA A 71 -1.27 9.18 8.68
CA ALA A 71 -2.23 10.23 9.03
C ALA A 71 -2.51 11.14 7.82
N HIS A 72 -3.77 11.17 7.38
CA HIS A 72 -4.20 11.95 6.23
C HIS A 72 -5.72 12.23 6.25
N PRO A 73 -6.20 13.45 5.93
CA PRO A 73 -7.62 13.81 5.99
C PRO A 73 -8.57 12.94 5.16
N ILE A 74 -8.10 12.42 4.02
CA ILE A 74 -8.91 11.52 3.16
C ILE A 74 -8.93 10.07 3.66
N GLY A 75 -8.14 9.76 4.69
CA GLY A 75 -8.10 8.47 5.36
C GLY A 75 -9.49 8.01 5.79
N GLU A 76 -9.77 6.73 5.63
CA GLU A 76 -11.06 6.16 6.02
C GLU A 76 -11.10 5.79 7.50
N ASP A 77 -9.94 5.46 8.06
CA ASP A 77 -9.81 4.97 9.43
C ASP A 77 -9.62 6.11 10.41
N ARG A 78 -10.03 5.87 11.65
CA ARG A 78 -9.82 6.77 12.78
C ARG A 78 -8.83 6.13 13.72
N VAL A 79 -7.68 6.76 13.88
CA VAL A 79 -6.60 6.30 14.75
C VAL A 79 -6.44 7.29 15.88
N ILE A 80 -6.42 6.79 17.11
CA ILE A 80 -6.28 7.59 18.32
C ILE A 80 -4.86 7.40 18.82
N SER A 81 -4.13 8.50 19.02
CA SER A 81 -2.79 8.51 19.60
C SER A 81 -2.73 9.37 20.86
N CYS A 82 -1.81 9.09 21.77
CA CYS A 82 -1.53 9.94 22.92
C CYS A 82 -0.43 10.95 22.61
N ASP A 83 -0.57 12.18 23.07
CA ASP A 83 0.44 13.23 22.91
C ASP A 83 1.67 13.08 23.83
N SER A 84 1.58 12.23 24.86
CA SER A 84 2.58 12.13 25.93
C SER A 84 3.19 10.73 26.10
N CYS A 85 2.64 9.70 25.47
CA CYS A 85 3.17 8.34 25.51
C CYS A 85 2.93 7.59 24.20
N GLU A 86 3.43 6.36 24.08
CA GLU A 86 3.36 5.56 22.85
C GLU A 86 1.98 4.91 22.58
N TYR A 87 0.94 5.27 23.34
CA TYR A 87 -0.39 4.71 23.11
C TYR A 87 -0.93 5.14 21.75
N THR A 88 -1.20 4.16 20.88
CA THR A 88 -1.87 4.36 19.60
C THR A 88 -2.79 3.17 19.32
N ALA A 89 -4.05 3.44 19.00
CA ALA A 89 -5.07 2.42 18.78
C ALA A 89 -6.06 2.85 17.69
N ASN A 90 -6.60 1.90 16.95
CA ASN A 90 -7.73 2.13 16.06
C ASN A 90 -8.99 2.42 16.90
N ASP A 91 -9.91 3.27 16.40
CA ASP A 91 -11.20 3.61 17.02
C ASP A 91 -12.01 2.39 17.47
N GLU A 92 -11.83 1.24 16.81
CA GLU A 92 -12.49 -0.02 17.19
C GLU A 92 -12.06 -0.57 18.55
N VAL A 93 -10.78 -0.38 18.93
CA VAL A 93 -10.19 -0.95 20.17
C VAL A 93 -9.68 0.12 21.13
N ALA A 94 -9.72 1.39 20.72
CA ALA A 94 -9.25 2.49 21.54
C ALA A 94 -10.10 2.64 22.81
N THR A 95 -9.41 2.87 23.92
CA THR A 95 -10.02 3.12 25.22
C THR A 95 -9.53 4.47 25.75
N ALA A 96 -10.35 5.10 26.58
CA ALA A 96 -9.95 6.26 27.35
C ALA A 96 -9.98 5.91 28.82
N ARG A 97 -9.13 6.58 29.60
CA ARG A 97 -9.22 6.49 31.06
C ARG A 97 -10.54 7.09 31.49
N LEU A 98 -11.34 6.29 32.19
CA LEU A 98 -12.50 6.79 32.89
C LEU A 98 -12.01 7.74 33.99
N SER A 99 -12.29 9.03 33.87
CA SER A 99 -11.95 9.97 34.94
C SER A 99 -12.74 9.60 36.21
N ASP A 100 -12.05 9.53 37.35
CA ASP A 100 -12.69 9.29 38.66
C ASP A 100 -13.74 10.36 39.00
N HIS A 101 -13.69 11.52 38.35
CA HIS A 101 -14.74 12.55 38.40
C HIS A 101 -16.11 12.08 37.87
N SER A 102 -16.19 10.97 37.13
CA SER A 102 -17.46 10.34 36.75
C SER A 102 -18.01 9.38 37.81
N ARG A 103 -17.21 8.99 38.82
CA ARG A 103 -17.61 8.14 39.96
C ARG A 103 -17.75 8.91 41.28
N GLN A 104 -17.14 10.11 41.41
CA GLN A 104 -17.22 10.92 42.63
C GLN A 104 -18.35 11.95 42.59
N THR A 105 -19.48 11.59 43.23
CA THR A 105 -20.17 12.37 44.29
C THR A 105 -20.16 13.91 44.24
N SER A 106 -20.33 14.51 43.07
CA SER A 106 -20.95 15.83 42.93
C SER A 106 -22.29 15.58 42.26
N PRO A 107 -23.41 16.21 42.66
CA PRO A 107 -24.67 15.96 41.98
C PRO A 107 -24.44 16.27 40.51
N PRO A 108 -24.55 15.29 39.58
CA PRO A 108 -24.45 15.61 38.18
C PRO A 108 -25.51 16.68 37.93
N LEU A 109 -25.20 17.69 37.12
CA LEU A 109 -26.25 18.47 36.45
C LEU A 109 -27.35 17.48 36.08
N ALA A 110 -28.53 17.62 36.68
CA ALA A 110 -29.51 16.56 36.74
C ALA A 110 -29.78 16.05 35.31
N ILE A 111 -29.24 14.88 34.95
CA ILE A 111 -29.36 14.33 33.61
C ILE A 111 -30.85 14.10 33.38
N THR A 112 -31.43 14.85 32.45
CA THR A 112 -32.85 14.74 32.11
C THR A 112 -33.03 13.82 30.91
N GLN A 113 -34.28 13.51 30.58
CA GLN A 113 -34.59 12.74 29.37
C GLN A 113 -34.08 13.41 28.08
N ALA A 114 -33.95 14.73 28.05
CA ALA A 114 -33.44 15.47 26.89
C ALA A 114 -31.92 15.26 26.68
N ASP A 115 -31.22 14.85 27.74
CA ASP A 115 -29.77 14.64 27.74
C ASP A 115 -29.40 13.19 27.39
N ILE A 116 -30.40 12.34 27.07
CA ILE A 116 -30.22 10.92 26.76
C ILE A 116 -30.58 10.66 25.30
N GLY A 117 -29.59 10.17 24.56
CA GLY A 117 -29.73 9.66 23.20
C GLY A 117 -29.99 8.17 23.18
N VAL A 118 -30.62 7.71 22.10
CA VAL A 118 -30.78 6.29 21.80
C VAL A 118 -30.35 6.02 20.36
N TRP A 119 -29.36 5.16 20.21
CA TRP A 119 -29.04 4.56 18.93
C TRP A 119 -29.73 3.21 18.84
N ARG A 120 -30.23 2.85 17.66
CA ARG A 120 -30.90 1.58 17.45
C ARG A 120 -30.17 0.74 16.41
N GLY A 121 -30.04 -0.54 16.69
CA GLY A 121 -29.49 -1.56 15.80
C GLY A 121 -30.38 -2.78 15.76
N VAL A 122 -30.10 -3.71 14.86
CA VAL A 122 -30.85 -4.98 14.75
C VAL A 122 -29.89 -6.14 14.52
N THR A 123 -30.23 -7.33 14.99
CA THR A 123 -29.45 -8.54 14.70
C THR A 123 -29.58 -8.97 13.24
N LYS A 124 -28.64 -9.79 12.75
CA LYS A 124 -28.65 -10.37 11.39
C LYS A 124 -29.93 -11.14 11.08
N ASP A 125 -30.46 -11.86 12.06
CA ASP A 125 -31.71 -12.62 11.96
C ASP A 125 -32.98 -11.74 12.06
N ARG A 126 -32.82 -10.43 12.29
CA ARG A 126 -33.88 -9.42 12.43
C ARG A 126 -34.84 -9.64 13.60
N THR A 127 -34.54 -10.57 14.53
CA THR A 127 -35.46 -10.89 15.64
C THR A 127 -35.25 -10.02 16.87
N THR A 128 -34.07 -9.42 17.02
CA THR A 128 -33.67 -8.66 18.20
C THR A 128 -33.41 -7.20 17.83
N LEU A 129 -34.12 -6.29 18.49
CA LEU A 129 -33.85 -4.85 18.42
C LEU A 129 -32.89 -4.46 19.55
N ILE A 130 -31.85 -3.72 19.22
CA ILE A 130 -30.88 -3.20 20.18
C ILE A 130 -31.17 -1.71 20.38
N ASN A 131 -31.36 -1.28 21.62
CA ASN A 131 -31.35 0.13 22.01
C ASN A 131 -30.07 0.41 22.79
N ALA A 132 -29.16 1.22 22.25
CA ALA A 132 -27.98 1.67 22.96
C ALA A 132 -28.21 3.09 23.48
N TRP A 133 -28.22 3.25 24.81
CA TRP A 133 -28.54 4.49 25.52
C TRP A 133 -27.27 5.20 25.94
N TYR A 134 -27.11 6.47 25.57
CA TYR A 134 -25.89 7.24 25.80
C TYR A 134 -26.19 8.71 26.11
N PRO A 135 -25.32 9.43 26.84
CA PRO A 135 -25.52 10.85 27.13
C PRO A 135 -25.21 11.73 25.90
N ILE A 136 -26.03 12.76 25.65
CA ILE A 136 -25.82 13.75 24.59
C ILE A 136 -25.05 14.95 25.17
N LYS A 137 -23.88 15.27 24.60
CA LYS A 137 -23.14 16.50 24.96
C LYS A 137 -23.71 17.69 24.15
N SER A 138 -24.54 18.54 24.76
CA SER A 138 -25.19 19.68 24.10
C SER A 138 -24.32 20.95 23.95
N SER A 139 -23.06 20.98 24.42
CA SER A 139 -22.35 22.26 24.61
C SER A 139 -21.37 22.70 23.51
N HIS A 140 -20.80 21.82 22.68
CA HIS A 140 -19.84 22.24 21.64
C HIS A 140 -19.89 21.39 20.36
N GLY A 141 -20.67 21.83 19.37
CA GLY A 141 -20.34 21.75 17.93
C GLY A 141 -20.34 20.40 17.19
N THR A 142 -20.16 19.26 17.85
CA THR A 142 -20.17 17.94 17.20
C THR A 142 -21.05 16.99 17.99
N GLY A 143 -22.09 16.45 17.36
CA GLY A 143 -23.02 15.52 17.98
C GLY A 143 -22.29 14.31 18.57
N THR A 144 -22.79 13.80 19.71
CA THR A 144 -22.23 12.59 20.32
C THR A 144 -22.45 11.39 19.39
N GLU A 145 -21.36 10.84 18.86
CA GLU A 145 -21.38 9.65 18.02
C GLU A 145 -21.23 8.38 18.84
N ILE A 146 -21.98 7.35 18.47
CA ILE A 146 -21.91 6.05 19.13
C ILE A 146 -20.76 5.21 18.57
N ASN A 147 -20.06 4.50 19.45
CA ASN A 147 -19.13 3.45 19.09
C ASN A 147 -19.92 2.15 18.83
N THR A 148 -20.23 1.88 17.56
CA THR A 148 -20.93 0.65 17.17
C THR A 148 -20.14 -0.63 17.42
N HIS A 149 -18.81 -0.54 17.53
CA HIS A 149 -17.94 -1.70 17.82
C HIS A 149 -18.13 -2.14 19.27
N ALA A 150 -18.19 -1.20 20.22
CA ALA A 150 -18.50 -1.49 21.62
C ALA A 150 -19.85 -2.23 21.78
N VAL A 151 -20.86 -1.87 20.98
CA VAL A 151 -22.16 -2.58 20.99
C VAL A 151 -22.04 -3.97 20.35
N LYS A 152 -21.28 -4.10 19.26
CA LYS A 152 -21.06 -5.38 18.55
C LYS A 152 -20.27 -6.38 19.38
N GLU A 153 -19.35 -5.92 20.21
CA GLU A 153 -18.59 -6.77 21.14
C GLU A 153 -19.52 -7.45 22.17
N LEU A 154 -20.52 -6.71 22.66
CA LEU A 154 -21.55 -7.24 23.55
C LEU A 154 -22.57 -8.13 22.82
N ILE A 155 -22.85 -7.82 21.56
CA ILE A 155 -23.86 -8.49 20.73
C ILE A 155 -23.25 -8.86 19.38
N ALA A 156 -22.57 -10.01 19.33
CA ALA A 156 -21.86 -10.48 18.13
C ALA A 156 -22.74 -10.59 16.87
N GLU A 157 -24.05 -10.83 17.04
CA GLU A 157 -25.03 -10.94 15.96
C GLU A 157 -25.55 -9.59 15.44
N LEU A 158 -25.07 -8.46 15.97
CA LEU A 158 -25.44 -7.13 15.52
C LEU A 158 -25.11 -6.93 14.04
N ASP A 159 -26.08 -6.45 13.27
CA ASP A 159 -25.90 -6.06 11.88
C ASP A 159 -25.88 -4.54 11.74
N THR A 160 -24.69 -3.99 11.57
CA THR A 160 -24.45 -2.56 11.40
C THR A 160 -24.75 -2.06 9.99
N SER A 161 -25.07 -2.95 9.03
CA SER A 161 -25.35 -2.57 7.64
C SER A 161 -26.79 -2.10 7.39
N VAL A 162 -27.66 -2.18 8.40
CA VAL A 162 -29.08 -1.84 8.28
C VAL A 162 -29.34 -0.37 8.54
N ASN A 163 -29.88 0.32 7.53
CA ASN A 163 -30.22 1.74 7.63
C ASN A 163 -31.45 2.02 8.51
N ASP A 164 -32.47 1.16 8.44
CA ASP A 164 -33.68 1.26 9.28
C ASP A 164 -33.89 -0.03 10.10
N PRO A 165 -33.24 -0.13 11.27
CA PRO A 165 -33.33 -1.32 12.12
C PRO A 165 -34.71 -1.48 12.74
N VAL A 166 -35.43 -0.38 12.97
CA VAL A 166 -36.77 -0.40 13.58
C VAL A 166 -37.78 -0.99 12.60
N HIS A 167 -37.77 -0.55 11.34
CA HIS A 167 -38.64 -1.10 10.32
C HIS A 167 -38.34 -2.57 10.03
N SER A 168 -37.06 -2.92 9.86
CA SER A 168 -36.61 -4.30 9.58
C SER A 168 -37.01 -5.28 10.69
N TRP A 169 -36.89 -4.86 11.95
CA TRP A 169 -37.34 -5.64 13.11
C TRP A 169 -38.86 -5.77 13.16
N LYS A 170 -39.60 -4.68 12.88
CA LYS A 170 -41.08 -4.70 12.85
C LYS A 170 -41.63 -5.64 11.78
N ASP A 171 -41.05 -5.63 10.58
CA ASP A 171 -41.50 -6.49 9.49
C ASP A 171 -41.36 -7.97 9.85
N THR A 172 -40.26 -8.32 10.53
CA THR A 172 -40.03 -9.67 11.03
C THR A 172 -40.96 -10.02 12.19
N ALA A 173 -41.25 -9.07 13.07
CA ALA A 173 -42.22 -9.23 14.14
C ALA A 173 -43.67 -9.39 13.60
N ALA A 174 -44.00 -8.76 12.47
CA ALA A 174 -45.32 -8.79 11.84
C ALA A 174 -45.54 -10.02 10.92
N ALA A 175 -44.53 -10.44 10.15
CA ALA A 175 -44.55 -11.64 9.28
C ALA A 175 -44.75 -12.95 10.06
N ARG A 176 -44.62 -12.88 11.38
CA ARG A 176 -44.77 -13.96 12.34
C ARG A 176 -46.16 -14.60 12.41
N LYS A 177 -47.17 -14.04 11.75
CA LYS A 177 -48.47 -14.72 11.60
C LYS A 177 -48.35 -16.07 10.85
N GLU A 178 -47.22 -16.35 10.18
CA GLU A 178 -46.97 -17.60 9.45
C GLU A 178 -45.59 -18.22 9.78
N GLY A 179 -45.51 -19.07 10.81
CA GLY A 179 -44.62 -20.26 10.77
C GLY A 179 -43.17 -20.25 11.32
N LYS A 180 -42.66 -19.21 12.01
CA LYS A 180 -41.29 -19.25 12.64
C LYS A 180 -41.29 -19.09 14.18
N ASN A 181 -40.49 -19.91 14.87
CA ASN A 181 -40.54 -20.14 16.33
C ASN A 181 -39.72 -19.15 17.21
N THR A 182 -39.00 -18.16 16.65
CA THR A 182 -37.98 -17.36 17.39
C THR A 182 -38.51 -16.02 17.90
N ARG A 183 -38.87 -15.85 19.20
CA ARG A 183 -39.63 -14.68 19.73
C ARG A 183 -38.89 -13.33 19.56
N PRO A 184 -39.60 -12.22 19.23
CA PRO A 184 -38.96 -10.93 19.11
C PRO A 184 -38.55 -10.45 20.51
N ARG A 185 -37.38 -9.84 20.61
CA ARG A 185 -36.85 -9.33 21.88
C ARG A 185 -36.18 -7.98 21.70
N ILE A 186 -36.03 -7.26 22.81
CA ILE A 186 -35.34 -5.98 22.86
C ILE A 186 -34.19 -6.10 23.86
N ILE A 187 -33.01 -5.64 23.47
CA ILE A 187 -31.84 -5.55 24.36
C ILE A 187 -31.51 -4.07 24.54
N ASN A 188 -31.52 -3.59 25.78
CA ASN A 188 -31.06 -2.24 26.12
C ASN A 188 -29.61 -2.32 26.59
N VAL A 189 -28.71 -1.65 25.88
CA VAL A 189 -27.30 -1.49 26.26
C VAL A 189 -27.13 -0.10 26.84
N ILE A 190 -26.61 0.01 28.05
CA ILE A 190 -26.63 1.25 28.83
C ILE A 190 -25.20 1.72 29.06
N ASP A 191 -24.92 2.95 28.65
CA ASP A 191 -23.63 3.58 28.92
C ASP A 191 -23.42 3.80 30.43
N PHE A 192 -22.20 3.59 30.92
CA PHE A 192 -21.86 3.69 32.34
C PHE A 192 -22.23 5.05 32.97
N ARG A 193 -22.22 6.13 32.18
CA ARG A 193 -22.60 7.48 32.65
C ARG A 193 -24.09 7.59 32.99
N LEU A 194 -24.92 6.68 32.48
CA LEU A 194 -26.36 6.67 32.68
C LEU A 194 -26.79 5.63 33.72
N GLU A 195 -25.92 4.74 34.19
CA GLU A 195 -26.31 3.57 35.00
C GLU A 195 -27.16 3.94 36.24
N THR A 196 -26.78 5.00 36.95
CA THR A 196 -27.48 5.46 38.17
C THR A 196 -28.83 6.12 37.88
N VAL A 197 -28.99 6.72 36.71
CA VAL A 197 -30.18 7.51 36.33
C VAL A 197 -31.15 6.69 35.47
N TYR A 198 -30.64 5.72 34.70
CA TYR A 198 -31.40 4.92 33.76
C TYR A 198 -32.58 4.20 34.44
N SER A 199 -32.36 3.58 35.60
CA SER A 199 -33.42 2.91 36.37
C SER A 199 -34.58 3.84 36.75
N GLN A 200 -34.29 5.13 37.02
CA GLN A 200 -35.31 6.13 37.38
C GLN A 200 -36.08 6.65 36.17
N LEU A 201 -35.41 6.71 35.01
CA LEU A 201 -35.99 7.23 33.76
C LEU A 201 -36.57 6.15 32.85
N LYS A 202 -36.30 4.87 33.12
CA LYS A 202 -36.65 3.72 32.26
C LYS A 202 -38.12 3.72 31.82
N GLU A 203 -39.04 4.06 32.73
CA GLU A 203 -40.48 4.12 32.43
C GLU A 203 -40.88 5.28 31.49
N ARG A 204 -40.05 6.33 31.42
CA ARG A 204 -40.28 7.51 30.58
C ARG A 204 -39.55 7.45 29.24
N LEU A 205 -38.57 6.54 29.12
CA LEU A 205 -37.78 6.37 27.90
C LEU A 205 -38.56 5.61 26.82
N PRO A 206 -38.37 5.95 25.54
CA PRO A 206 -39.01 5.24 24.42
C PRO A 206 -38.31 3.90 24.14
N LEU A 207 -38.42 2.94 25.07
CA LEU A 207 -37.85 1.60 24.98
C LEU A 207 -38.43 0.83 23.78
N ILE A 208 -39.72 1.01 23.52
CA ILE A 208 -40.42 0.44 22.38
C ILE A 208 -40.76 1.59 21.41
N PRO A 209 -40.32 1.53 20.14
CA PRO A 209 -40.69 2.54 19.14
C PRO A 209 -42.22 2.60 18.98
N GLY A 210 -42.79 3.80 19.01
CA GLY A 210 -44.23 4.09 19.22
C GLY A 210 -45.28 3.48 18.25
N SER A 211 -44.89 2.58 17.35
CA SER A 211 -45.81 1.78 16.52
C SER A 211 -45.60 0.25 16.63
N ALA A 212 -44.86 -0.22 17.64
CA ALA A 212 -44.60 -1.64 17.91
C ALA A 212 -45.22 -2.14 19.24
N GLN A 213 -46.22 -1.43 19.78
CA GLN A 213 -46.98 -1.92 20.94
C GLN A 213 -47.83 -3.12 20.50
N SER A 214 -47.27 -4.33 20.60
CA SER A 214 -47.99 -5.58 20.39
C SER A 214 -48.88 -5.90 21.59
N ALA A 215 -49.98 -6.61 21.36
CA ALA A 215 -50.88 -7.11 22.41
C ALA A 215 -50.22 -8.14 23.36
N GLU A 216 -49.07 -8.71 22.97
CA GLU A 216 -48.28 -9.64 23.80
C GLU A 216 -47.02 -8.98 24.37
N PRO A 217 -46.60 -9.34 25.61
CA PRO A 217 -45.41 -8.80 26.25
C PRO A 217 -44.12 -9.26 25.54
N LEU A 218 -43.37 -8.30 25.02
CA LEU A 218 -42.04 -8.51 24.44
C LEU A 218 -41.01 -8.80 25.53
N SER A 219 -40.10 -9.75 25.28
CA SER A 219 -38.97 -10.01 26.17
C SER A 219 -37.97 -8.85 26.09
N GLN A 220 -37.62 -8.27 27.24
CA GLN A 220 -36.65 -7.17 27.36
C GLN A 220 -35.53 -7.56 28.32
N SER A 221 -34.29 -7.23 27.97
CA SER A 221 -33.12 -7.42 28.84
C SER A 221 -32.23 -6.18 28.80
N ASP A 222 -31.56 -5.91 29.91
CA ASP A 222 -30.64 -4.78 30.06
C ASP A 222 -29.20 -5.29 30.21
N ILE A 223 -28.25 -4.61 29.58
CA ILE A 223 -26.81 -4.86 29.67
C ILE A 223 -26.15 -3.56 30.11
N ASN A 224 -25.57 -3.54 31.30
CA ASN A 224 -24.91 -2.39 31.93
C ASN A 224 -23.41 -2.59 32.16
N ALA A 225 -22.90 -3.81 31.97
CA ALA A 225 -21.50 -4.14 32.13
C ALA A 225 -21.04 -5.14 31.07
N SER A 226 -19.72 -5.22 30.85
CA SER A 226 -19.10 -6.23 30.00
C SER A 226 -19.22 -7.63 30.62
N GLN A 227 -18.84 -8.68 29.89
CA GLN A 227 -18.80 -10.05 30.42
C GLN A 227 -17.89 -10.19 31.65
N HIS A 228 -16.94 -9.27 31.83
CA HIS A 228 -16.00 -9.22 32.96
C HIS A 228 -16.42 -8.22 34.05
N GLY A 229 -17.60 -7.60 33.94
CA GLY A 229 -18.11 -6.66 34.92
C GLY A 229 -17.58 -5.23 34.77
N GLU A 230 -16.97 -4.89 33.63
CA GLU A 230 -16.46 -3.55 33.38
C GLU A 230 -17.56 -2.59 32.91
N PRO A 231 -17.50 -1.30 33.28
CA PRO A 231 -18.45 -0.28 32.81
C PRO A 231 -18.39 -0.11 31.29
N LEU A 232 -19.56 0.06 30.67
CA LEU A 232 -19.69 0.19 29.21
C LEU A 232 -19.54 1.64 28.75
N ASN A 233 -18.49 1.96 27.97
CA ASN A 233 -18.41 3.23 27.24
C ASN A 233 -18.91 3.04 25.81
N LEU A 234 -20.10 3.56 25.51
CA LEU A 234 -20.75 3.40 24.21
C LEU A 234 -20.47 4.58 23.26
N VAL A 235 -19.81 5.63 23.72
CA VAL A 235 -19.56 6.83 22.91
C VAL A 235 -18.15 6.79 22.32
N ARG A 236 -18.01 7.25 21.08
CA ARG A 236 -16.70 7.41 20.45
C ARG A 236 -15.82 8.38 21.22
N LEU A 237 -14.52 8.09 21.21
CA LEU A 237 -13.53 8.98 21.80
C LEU A 237 -13.48 10.31 21.04
N MET A 238 -13.08 11.37 21.74
CA MET A 238 -12.90 12.71 21.21
C MET A 238 -11.50 13.25 21.52
N ASP A 239 -11.06 14.24 20.75
CA ASP A 239 -9.83 14.97 21.04
C ASP A 239 -9.86 15.54 22.47
N GLY A 240 -8.78 15.31 23.20
CA GLY A 240 -8.64 15.77 24.59
C GLY A 240 -9.12 14.77 25.65
N ASP A 241 -9.71 13.63 25.28
CA ASP A 241 -10.00 12.56 26.24
C ASP A 241 -8.71 12.06 26.91
N SER A 242 -8.81 11.55 28.14
CA SER A 242 -7.64 11.14 28.94
C SER A 242 -7.03 9.82 28.45
N CYS A 243 -5.70 9.77 28.36
CA CYS A 243 -4.99 8.56 27.95
C CYS A 243 -5.21 7.40 28.95
N PRO A 244 -5.51 6.17 28.48
CA PRO A 244 -5.64 5.00 29.35
C PRO A 244 -4.29 4.57 29.95
N ARG A 245 -3.15 4.88 29.32
CA ARG A 245 -1.82 4.40 29.71
C ARG A 245 -0.99 5.37 30.55
N CYS A 246 -1.27 6.67 30.50
CA CYS A 246 -0.48 7.67 31.23
C CYS A 246 -1.38 8.78 31.79
N GLU A 247 -0.94 9.42 32.87
CA GLU A 247 -1.77 10.41 33.58
C GLU A 247 -1.73 11.81 32.94
N ALA A 248 -0.60 12.17 32.34
CA ALA A 248 -0.37 13.50 31.80
C ALA A 248 -0.92 13.69 30.37
N GLY A 249 -1.15 12.58 29.64
CA GLY A 249 -1.42 12.63 28.21
C GLY A 249 -2.87 12.75 27.83
N SER A 250 -3.10 13.47 26.73
CA SER A 250 -4.41 13.62 26.08
C SER A 250 -4.45 12.88 24.74
N LEU A 251 -5.62 12.35 24.41
CA LEU A 251 -5.85 11.62 23.18
C LEU A 251 -6.07 12.57 22.00
N ARG A 252 -5.51 12.20 20.85
CA ARG A 252 -5.59 12.91 19.58
C ARG A 252 -6.11 11.95 18.51
N ILE A 253 -7.10 12.40 17.76
CA ILE A 253 -7.77 11.60 16.74
C ILE A 253 -7.27 12.02 15.37
N HIS A 254 -6.80 11.03 14.62
CA HIS A 254 -6.30 11.17 13.27
C HIS A 254 -7.22 10.42 12.32
N ARG A 255 -7.59 11.05 11.20
CA ARG A 255 -7.99 10.27 10.02
C ARG A 255 -6.73 9.71 9.38
N ALA A 256 -6.75 8.45 8.96
CA ALA A 256 -5.56 7.79 8.46
C ALA A 256 -5.83 6.77 7.34
N LEU A 257 -4.79 6.52 6.55
CA LEU A 257 -4.74 5.51 5.51
C LEU A 257 -3.98 4.30 6.04
N GLU A 258 -4.66 3.16 6.19
CA GLU A 258 -4.03 1.88 6.54
C GLU A 258 -3.17 1.35 5.39
N LEU A 259 -1.85 1.24 5.61
CA LEU A 259 -0.88 0.76 4.61
C LEU A 259 -0.45 -0.69 4.85
N GLY A 260 -0.73 -1.24 6.01
CA GLY A 260 -0.42 -2.62 6.34
C GLY A 260 -1.03 -3.07 7.66
N HIS A 261 -1.08 -4.38 7.86
CA HIS A 261 -1.72 -5.01 9.01
C HIS A 261 -0.97 -6.29 9.37
N THR A 262 -0.68 -6.48 10.64
CA THR A 262 -0.02 -7.67 11.18
C THR A 262 -0.87 -8.36 12.24
N PHE A 263 -1.15 -9.63 12.04
CA PHE A 263 -1.98 -10.48 12.90
C PHE A 263 -1.20 -11.67 13.44
N TYR A 264 -1.40 -11.98 14.72
CA TYR A 264 -1.20 -13.32 15.26
C TYR A 264 -2.52 -14.09 15.12
N LEU A 265 -2.54 -15.13 14.30
CA LEU A 265 -3.75 -15.90 13.96
C LEU A 265 -3.97 -17.10 14.90
N GLY A 266 -2.95 -17.44 15.68
CA GLY A 266 -2.89 -18.65 16.47
C GLY A 266 -3.18 -19.90 15.65
N SER A 267 -4.06 -20.75 16.18
CA SER A 267 -4.46 -22.01 15.53
C SER A 267 -5.77 -21.93 14.73
N ARG A 268 -6.24 -20.71 14.40
CA ARG A 268 -7.53 -20.51 13.71
C ARG A 268 -7.63 -21.24 12.38
N TYR A 269 -6.53 -21.29 11.62
CA TYR A 269 -6.47 -21.95 10.32
C TYR A 269 -5.84 -23.34 10.38
N SER A 270 -4.82 -23.53 11.22
CA SER A 270 -4.13 -24.80 11.32
C SER A 270 -5.03 -25.94 11.83
N LYS A 271 -5.95 -25.65 12.77
CA LYS A 271 -6.92 -26.66 13.24
C LYS A 271 -7.90 -27.13 12.15
N PRO A 272 -8.65 -26.24 11.46
CA PRO A 272 -9.55 -26.66 10.37
C PRO A 272 -8.85 -27.35 9.19
N PHE A 273 -7.60 -26.97 8.89
CA PHE A 273 -6.81 -27.60 7.82
C PHE A 273 -5.98 -28.80 8.28
N GLU A 274 -6.12 -29.23 9.54
CA GLU A 274 -5.42 -30.36 10.12
C GLU A 274 -3.87 -30.24 10.02
N LEU A 275 -3.36 -29.01 10.02
CA LEU A 275 -1.92 -28.72 9.99
C LEU A 275 -1.34 -28.83 11.41
N SER A 276 -0.73 -29.97 11.71
CA SER A 276 -0.08 -30.23 13.00
C SER A 276 1.34 -30.76 12.81
N VAL A 277 2.20 -30.54 13.82
CA VAL A 277 3.59 -30.99 13.83
C VAL A 277 3.89 -31.79 15.10
N THR A 278 4.76 -32.80 14.99
CA THR A 278 5.23 -33.58 16.14
C THR A 278 6.57 -33.02 16.62
N LEU A 279 6.59 -32.51 17.85
CA LEU A 279 7.82 -31.99 18.46
C LEU A 279 8.67 -33.14 19.03
N PRO A 280 10.02 -33.02 19.07
CA PRO A 280 10.90 -34.08 19.56
C PRO A 280 10.57 -34.62 20.96
N ASN A 281 9.99 -33.78 21.82
CA ASN A 281 9.65 -34.11 23.20
C ASN A 281 8.14 -34.30 23.45
N SER A 282 7.30 -34.29 22.40
CA SER A 282 5.85 -34.46 22.51
C SER A 282 5.41 -35.79 21.93
N LYS A 283 4.52 -36.50 22.64
CA LYS A 283 3.86 -37.71 22.12
C LYS A 283 2.68 -37.40 21.20
N ALA A 284 2.13 -36.18 21.28
CA ALA A 284 0.97 -35.77 20.50
C ALA A 284 1.36 -34.66 19.50
N PRO A 285 0.84 -34.71 18.26
CA PRO A 285 0.95 -33.59 17.33
C PRO A 285 0.29 -32.34 17.93
N VAL A 286 0.94 -31.19 17.77
CA VAL A 286 0.38 -29.90 18.16
C VAL A 286 0.00 -29.12 16.90
N PRO A 287 -1.13 -28.39 16.89
CA PRO A 287 -1.48 -27.53 15.78
C PRO A 287 -0.43 -26.43 15.62
N VAL A 288 -0.10 -26.10 14.38
CA VAL A 288 0.87 -25.05 14.09
C VAL A 288 0.31 -23.68 14.46
N GLU A 289 1.12 -22.86 15.14
CA GLU A 289 0.79 -21.48 15.45
C GLU A 289 1.10 -20.60 14.24
N MET A 290 0.17 -19.72 13.85
CA MET A 290 0.28 -18.95 12.60
C MET A 290 0.28 -17.44 12.84
N GLY A 291 1.04 -16.72 12.01
CA GLY A 291 0.96 -15.26 11.85
C GLY A 291 0.71 -14.87 10.41
N CYS A 292 0.09 -13.70 10.19
CA CYS A 292 -0.12 -13.12 8.86
C CYS A 292 0.23 -11.64 8.86
N TYR A 293 1.00 -11.20 7.86
CA TYR A 293 1.58 -9.86 7.80
C TYR A 293 1.42 -9.31 6.40
N GLY A 294 0.54 -8.32 6.25
CA GLY A 294 0.17 -7.71 4.97
C GLY A 294 0.70 -6.29 4.84
N ILE A 295 1.20 -5.92 3.66
CA ILE A 295 1.47 -4.54 3.24
C ILE A 295 0.80 -4.31 1.90
N GLY A 296 -0.05 -3.28 1.81
CA GLY A 296 -0.65 -2.84 0.57
C GLY A 296 0.35 -2.07 -0.29
N VAL A 297 1.17 -2.77 -1.08
CA VAL A 297 2.24 -2.19 -1.91
C VAL A 297 1.68 -1.12 -2.86
N SER A 298 0.61 -1.43 -3.61
CA SER A 298 -0.03 -0.44 -4.49
C SER A 298 -0.59 0.75 -3.71
N ARG A 299 -1.14 0.49 -2.52
CA ARG A 299 -1.72 1.53 -1.66
C ARG A 299 -0.66 2.49 -1.13
N ILE A 300 0.56 2.03 -0.85
CA ILE A 300 1.68 2.89 -0.44
C ILE A 300 1.93 3.99 -1.48
N PHE A 301 1.97 3.66 -2.77
CA PHE A 301 2.18 4.66 -3.83
C PHE A 301 1.07 5.72 -3.83
N GLY A 302 -0.20 5.29 -3.75
CA GLY A 302 -1.32 6.22 -3.65
C GLY A 302 -1.25 7.10 -2.39
N ALA A 303 -0.89 6.51 -1.26
CA ALA A 303 -0.83 7.22 0.02
C ALA A 303 0.32 8.24 0.07
N VAL A 304 1.49 7.87 -0.48
CA VAL A 304 2.63 8.78 -0.58
C VAL A 304 2.36 9.91 -1.56
N ALA A 305 1.78 9.61 -2.72
CA ALA A 305 1.40 10.63 -3.70
C ALA A 305 0.48 11.66 -3.05
N GLU A 306 -0.58 11.19 -2.37
CA GLU A 306 -1.53 12.06 -1.68
C GLU A 306 -0.86 12.89 -0.57
N HIS A 307 0.00 12.26 0.24
CA HIS A 307 0.59 12.91 1.41
C HIS A 307 1.70 13.92 1.06
N LYS A 308 2.41 13.73 -0.07
CA LYS A 308 3.58 14.54 -0.41
C LYS A 308 3.40 15.44 -1.64
N ALA A 309 2.41 15.20 -2.50
CA ALA A 309 2.20 16.03 -3.69
C ALA A 309 1.97 17.51 -3.34
N ASP A 310 2.39 18.37 -4.26
CA ASP A 310 2.20 19.82 -4.20
C ASP A 310 1.54 20.35 -5.47
N GLU A 311 1.39 21.67 -5.58
CA GLU A 311 0.79 22.33 -6.74
C GLU A 311 1.54 22.07 -8.07
N ARG A 312 2.81 21.68 -7.99
CA ARG A 312 3.65 21.38 -9.17
C ARG A 312 3.56 19.90 -9.56
N GLY A 313 3.23 18.99 -8.65
CA GLY A 313 3.09 17.56 -8.92
C GLY A 313 3.58 16.66 -7.78
N LEU A 314 4.07 15.47 -8.14
CA LEU A 314 4.41 14.41 -7.19
C LEU A 314 5.74 14.67 -6.46
N ASN A 315 5.85 14.27 -5.20
CA ASN A 315 7.09 14.38 -4.42
C ASN A 315 7.46 13.03 -3.78
N TRP A 316 8.20 12.20 -4.50
CA TRP A 316 8.55 10.86 -4.03
C TRP A 316 9.68 10.89 -3.00
N PRO A 317 9.61 10.07 -1.93
CA PRO A 317 10.80 9.64 -1.21
C PRO A 317 11.78 8.98 -2.18
N ARG A 318 13.06 9.27 -2.03
CA ARG A 318 14.13 8.70 -2.88
C ARG A 318 14.01 7.19 -3.07
N ALA A 319 13.67 6.47 -2.00
CA ALA A 319 13.56 5.00 -2.00
C ALA A 319 12.52 4.42 -2.96
N ILE A 320 11.53 5.21 -3.38
CA ILE A 320 10.43 4.76 -4.25
C ILE A 320 10.20 5.70 -5.45
N ALA A 321 11.12 6.64 -5.68
CA ALA A 321 11.07 7.48 -6.86
C ALA A 321 11.27 6.60 -8.11
N PRO A 322 10.61 6.91 -9.25
CA PRO A 322 10.77 6.12 -10.47
C PRO A 322 12.20 6.15 -11.00
N PHE A 323 12.87 7.29 -10.84
CA PHE A 323 14.31 7.48 -10.98
C PHE A 323 14.76 8.51 -9.93
N GLU A 324 15.98 8.40 -9.42
CA GLU A 324 16.52 9.37 -8.45
C GLU A 324 16.81 10.72 -9.11
N ILE A 325 17.23 10.68 -10.39
CA ILE A 325 17.71 11.85 -11.13
C ILE A 325 17.09 11.87 -12.53
N VAL A 326 16.60 13.04 -12.96
CA VAL A 326 16.31 13.31 -14.38
C VAL A 326 17.32 14.31 -14.95
N VAL A 327 17.85 14.01 -16.13
CA VAL A 327 18.76 14.86 -16.88
C VAL A 327 18.01 15.50 -18.05
N ILE A 328 17.94 16.83 -18.09
CA ILE A 328 17.19 17.59 -19.09
C ILE A 328 18.16 18.47 -19.90
N PRO A 329 18.45 18.12 -21.17
CA PRO A 329 19.26 18.96 -22.04
C PRO A 329 18.45 20.13 -22.63
N THR A 330 19.04 21.33 -22.60
CA THR A 330 18.38 22.55 -23.13
C THR A 330 18.39 22.66 -24.65
N SER A 331 19.30 21.97 -25.34
CA SER A 331 19.49 22.07 -26.81
C SER A 331 19.43 20.71 -27.51
N GLY A 332 18.66 19.76 -26.98
CA GLY A 332 18.61 18.38 -27.46
C GLY A 332 19.82 17.55 -27.02
N VAL A 333 19.72 16.23 -27.23
CA VAL A 333 20.77 15.27 -26.86
C VAL A 333 21.94 15.33 -27.84
N ASN A 334 23.15 15.34 -27.30
CA ASN A 334 24.40 15.27 -28.04
C ASN A 334 25.39 14.31 -27.35
N SER A 335 26.54 14.06 -27.96
CA SER A 335 27.55 13.14 -27.43
C SER A 335 27.99 13.48 -26.00
N GLN A 336 28.16 14.77 -25.69
CA GLN A 336 28.51 15.22 -24.36
C GLN A 336 27.42 14.86 -23.34
N THR A 337 26.13 15.02 -23.72
CA THR A 337 24.99 14.74 -22.85
C THR A 337 24.91 13.26 -22.52
N LEU A 338 25.13 12.41 -23.54
CA LEU A 338 25.21 10.97 -23.36
C LEU A 338 26.39 10.59 -22.46
N GLU A 339 27.58 11.17 -22.69
CA GLU A 339 28.74 10.94 -21.82
C GLU A 339 28.50 11.36 -20.37
N PHE A 340 27.74 12.43 -20.13
CA PHE A 340 27.37 12.84 -18.78
C PHE A 340 26.41 11.84 -18.12
N HIS A 341 25.39 11.40 -18.84
CA HIS A 341 24.45 10.40 -18.35
C HIS A 341 25.14 9.05 -18.09
N ASP A 342 26.01 8.59 -19.00
CA ASP A 342 26.84 7.40 -18.84
C ASP A 342 27.71 7.52 -17.58
N LYS A 343 28.37 8.67 -17.35
CA LYS A 343 29.19 8.91 -16.15
C LYS A 343 28.36 8.87 -14.87
N LEU A 344 27.13 9.37 -14.90
CA LEU A 344 26.26 9.46 -13.73
C LEU A 344 25.65 8.09 -13.36
N THR A 345 25.39 7.25 -14.36
CA THR A 345 24.84 5.89 -14.18
C THR A 345 25.93 4.82 -14.04
N SER A 346 27.16 5.09 -14.48
CA SER A 346 28.27 4.15 -14.37
C SER A 346 28.71 3.88 -12.93
N TRP A 347 29.17 2.66 -12.69
CA TRP A 347 29.76 2.26 -11.42
C TRP A 347 31.05 3.03 -11.15
N SER A 348 31.18 3.59 -9.96
CA SER A 348 32.36 4.34 -9.53
C SER A 348 33.10 3.60 -8.41
N SER A 349 34.33 4.01 -8.10
CA SER A 349 35.10 3.53 -6.95
C SER A 349 34.41 3.74 -5.58
N THR A 350 33.37 4.55 -5.54
CA THR A 350 32.61 4.92 -4.33
C THR A 350 31.24 4.23 -4.23
N GLY A 351 30.88 3.36 -5.19
CA GLY A 351 29.62 2.62 -5.21
C GLY A 351 28.89 2.65 -6.55
N PRO A 352 27.70 2.01 -6.62
CA PRO A 352 26.87 1.94 -7.83
C PRO A 352 26.49 3.32 -8.32
N GLY A 353 26.44 3.52 -9.65
CA GLY A 353 25.97 4.78 -10.24
C GLY A 353 24.54 5.12 -9.82
N PHE A 354 24.16 6.37 -10.05
CA PHE A 354 22.81 6.82 -9.72
C PHE A 354 21.78 6.25 -10.69
N ASP A 355 20.59 5.95 -10.17
CA ASP A 355 19.45 5.59 -11.00
C ASP A 355 18.90 6.86 -11.66
N ALA A 356 19.21 7.04 -12.94
CA ALA A 356 18.98 8.30 -13.63
C ALA A 356 18.44 8.11 -15.05
N VAL A 357 17.48 8.96 -15.39
CA VAL A 357 16.85 9.00 -16.71
C VAL A 357 17.26 10.24 -17.48
N LEU A 358 17.53 10.08 -18.77
CA LEU A 358 17.77 11.18 -19.70
C LEU A 358 16.48 11.52 -20.43
N ASP A 359 16.04 12.78 -20.36
CA ASP A 359 14.92 13.26 -21.16
C ASP A 359 15.40 13.65 -22.57
N ASP A 360 15.44 12.66 -23.46
CA ASP A 360 15.87 12.77 -24.85
C ASP A 360 14.76 13.18 -25.83
N ARG A 361 13.54 13.39 -25.32
CA ARG A 361 12.36 13.74 -26.13
C ARG A 361 12.57 15.04 -26.90
N LYS A 362 11.94 15.16 -28.07
CA LYS A 362 12.03 16.36 -28.93
C LYS A 362 11.04 17.46 -28.52
N GLU A 363 10.90 17.68 -27.22
CA GLU A 363 9.97 18.66 -26.62
C GLU A 363 10.68 19.93 -26.15
N THR A 364 9.89 20.99 -25.96
CA THR A 364 10.44 22.27 -25.45
C THR A 364 10.95 22.12 -24.01
N PHE A 365 11.98 22.89 -23.64
CA PHE A 365 12.55 22.85 -22.29
C PHE A 365 11.49 23.09 -21.19
N GLY A 366 10.59 24.07 -21.39
CA GLY A 366 9.52 24.35 -20.43
C GLY A 366 8.58 23.17 -20.25
N TRP A 367 8.23 22.48 -21.34
CA TRP A 367 7.41 21.27 -21.28
C TRP A 367 8.12 20.15 -20.52
N LYS A 368 9.41 19.92 -20.77
CA LYS A 368 10.21 18.90 -20.06
C LYS A 368 10.31 19.17 -18.57
N MET A 369 10.53 20.43 -18.19
CA MET A 369 10.54 20.83 -16.78
C MET A 369 9.19 20.59 -16.11
N GLN A 370 8.09 20.93 -16.79
CA GLN A 370 6.74 20.68 -16.28
C GLN A 370 6.46 19.18 -16.14
N ASP A 371 6.89 18.34 -17.08
CA ASP A 371 6.71 16.90 -17.00
C ASP A 371 7.57 16.27 -15.89
N ALA A 372 8.79 16.78 -15.68
CA ALA A 372 9.64 16.37 -14.57
C ALA A 372 9.04 16.75 -13.21
N ASP A 373 8.49 17.97 -13.10
CA ASP A 373 7.74 18.44 -11.93
C ASP A 373 6.43 17.65 -11.76
N MET A 374 5.75 17.24 -12.81
CA MET A 374 4.55 16.42 -12.66
C MET A 374 4.91 15.01 -12.16
N THR A 375 5.96 14.41 -12.72
CA THR A 375 6.42 13.03 -12.45
C THR A 375 7.03 12.87 -11.06
N GLY A 376 7.76 13.88 -10.58
CA GLY A 376 8.24 13.90 -9.20
C GLY A 376 9.66 13.41 -8.96
N TYR A 377 10.56 13.59 -9.93
CA TYR A 377 11.97 13.26 -9.75
C TYR A 377 12.58 14.03 -8.57
N PRO A 378 13.23 13.37 -7.60
CA PRO A 378 13.83 14.04 -6.44
C PRO A 378 14.89 15.08 -6.82
N VAL A 379 15.66 14.80 -7.88
CA VAL A 379 16.72 15.66 -8.39
C VAL A 379 16.54 15.88 -9.89
N THR A 380 16.52 17.14 -10.29
CA THR A 380 16.53 17.53 -11.71
C THR A 380 17.85 18.23 -12.05
N ILE A 381 18.54 17.71 -13.07
CA ILE A 381 19.79 18.26 -13.61
C ILE A 381 19.53 18.85 -14.99
N VAL A 382 19.70 20.17 -15.12
CA VAL A 382 19.54 20.86 -16.42
C VAL A 382 20.89 21.09 -17.08
N LEU A 383 21.08 20.55 -18.29
CA LEU A 383 22.29 20.76 -19.09
C LEU A 383 22.13 21.97 -20.02
N GLY A 384 22.54 23.13 -19.49
CA GLY A 384 22.49 24.43 -20.15
C GLY A 384 23.66 24.74 -21.09
N LYS A 385 23.57 25.88 -21.77
CA LYS A 385 24.62 26.40 -22.68
C LYS A 385 25.99 26.54 -21.99
N ALA A 386 26.00 26.98 -20.72
CA ALA A 386 27.23 27.18 -19.93
C ALA A 386 28.01 25.87 -19.68
N TRP A 387 27.30 24.75 -19.57
CA TRP A 387 27.94 23.44 -19.42
C TRP A 387 28.63 23.00 -20.73
N ARG A 388 27.98 23.20 -21.89
CA ARG A 388 28.56 22.90 -23.20
C ARG A 388 29.82 23.71 -23.50
N GLU A 389 29.84 25.00 -23.13
CA GLU A 389 30.92 25.92 -23.49
C GLU A 389 32.17 25.75 -22.62
N ARG A 390 32.06 25.21 -21.40
CA ARG A 390 33.17 25.19 -20.44
C ARG A 390 33.68 23.80 -20.07
N GLY A 391 32.96 22.72 -20.42
CA GLY A 391 33.41 21.33 -20.23
C GLY A 391 33.72 20.91 -18.78
N LYS A 392 33.50 21.80 -17.80
CA LYS A 392 33.80 21.57 -16.38
C LYS A 392 32.50 21.49 -15.59
N LEU A 393 32.25 20.32 -15.01
CA LEU A 393 31.17 20.01 -14.08
C LEU A 393 31.17 20.85 -12.79
N GLN A 394 32.26 21.57 -12.51
CA GLN A 394 32.43 22.37 -11.29
C GLN A 394 31.45 23.56 -11.19
N ASN A 395 30.74 23.91 -12.27
CA ASN A 395 29.68 24.92 -12.28
C ASN A 395 28.26 24.33 -12.41
N LEU A 396 28.08 23.00 -12.33
CA LEU A 396 26.74 22.39 -12.39
C LEU A 396 25.90 22.69 -11.14
N LEU A 397 26.56 23.05 -10.03
CA LEU A 397 25.95 23.38 -8.73
C LEU A 397 24.90 24.51 -8.82
N SER A 398 24.96 25.38 -9.84
CA SER A 398 23.97 26.44 -10.03
C SER A 398 22.65 25.99 -10.69
N THR A 399 22.52 24.71 -11.06
CA THR A 399 21.38 24.21 -11.88
C THR A 399 20.85 22.85 -11.41
N ILE A 400 21.14 22.46 -10.18
CA ILE A 400 20.55 21.29 -9.53
C ILE A 400 19.35 21.76 -8.72
N THR A 401 18.16 21.29 -9.10
CA THR A 401 16.95 21.58 -8.32
C THR A 401 16.61 20.37 -7.49
N TYR A 402 16.57 20.56 -6.17
CA TYR A 402 16.11 19.56 -5.22
C TYR A 402 14.65 19.81 -4.90
N ARG A 403 13.84 18.75 -4.98
CA ARG A 403 12.44 18.83 -4.62
C ARG A 403 12.21 18.38 -3.17
N GLY A 404 11.42 19.15 -2.41
CA GLY A 404 11.06 18.82 -1.04
C GLY A 404 11.97 19.36 0.08
N ALA A 405 12.90 20.29 -0.21
CA ALA A 405 13.62 21.02 0.83
C ALA A 405 12.74 22.16 1.38
N THR A 406 12.46 22.15 2.67
CA THR A 406 11.80 23.28 3.35
C THR A 406 12.75 24.50 3.36
N PRO A 407 12.25 25.74 3.14
CA PRO A 407 13.10 26.95 3.08
C PRO A 407 13.84 27.32 4.37
N THR A 408 13.66 26.58 5.46
CA THR A 408 14.15 26.91 6.81
C THR A 408 15.20 25.96 7.37
N ALA A 409 15.61 24.92 6.63
CA ALA A 409 16.75 24.11 7.04
C ALA A 409 18.04 24.78 6.55
N ASN A 410 18.79 25.40 7.47
CA ASN A 410 20.19 25.78 7.26
C ASN A 410 20.90 24.63 6.52
N CYS A 411 21.69 24.99 5.50
CA CYS A 411 22.47 24.10 4.65
C CYS A 411 23.47 23.17 5.37
N ASP A 412 23.48 23.14 6.70
CA ASP A 412 24.49 22.47 7.52
C ASP A 412 24.16 21.00 7.84
N ASN A 413 22.96 20.50 7.52
CA ASN A 413 22.54 19.12 7.86
C ASN A 413 22.23 18.19 6.67
N LEU A 414 22.70 18.50 5.45
CA LEU A 414 22.71 17.51 4.37
C LEU A 414 24.03 16.73 4.36
N ALA A 415 24.12 15.65 5.13
CA ALA A 415 25.22 14.68 4.96
C ALA A 415 25.18 13.96 3.59
N SER A 416 24.10 14.14 2.81
CA SER A 416 23.94 13.58 1.46
C SER A 416 24.36 14.52 0.32
N THR A 417 24.53 15.83 0.55
CA THR A 417 25.03 16.76 -0.49
C THR A 417 26.51 16.50 -0.73
N THR A 418 27.29 16.35 0.34
CA THR A 418 28.72 16.09 0.26
C THR A 418 29.05 14.78 -0.46
N SER A 419 28.22 13.74 -0.32
CA SER A 419 28.48 12.44 -0.96
C SER A 419 28.18 12.47 -2.46
N LEU A 420 27.10 13.10 -2.93
CA LEU A 420 26.82 13.21 -4.37
C LEU A 420 27.87 14.09 -5.08
N GLU A 421 28.24 15.21 -4.44
CA GLU A 421 29.26 16.16 -4.92
C GLU A 421 30.65 15.52 -4.99
N GLN A 422 31.06 14.78 -3.95
CA GLN A 422 32.34 14.06 -3.91
C GLN A 422 32.38 12.94 -4.96
N ARG A 423 31.27 12.25 -5.19
CA ARG A 423 31.19 11.15 -6.17
C ARG A 423 31.23 11.66 -7.62
N ILE A 424 30.56 12.77 -7.91
CA ILE A 424 30.65 13.46 -9.22
C ILE A 424 32.05 14.02 -9.45
N SER A 425 32.70 14.55 -8.41
CA SER A 425 34.10 15.02 -8.49
C SER A 425 35.09 13.87 -8.70
N ALA A 426 34.87 12.71 -8.07
CA ALA A 426 35.71 11.52 -8.22
C ALA A 426 35.59 10.89 -9.62
N ALA A 427 34.39 10.87 -10.21
CA ALA A 427 34.16 10.39 -11.58
C ALA A 427 34.87 11.24 -12.66
N ASN A 428 35.16 12.52 -12.37
CA ASN A 428 35.86 13.42 -13.29
C ASN A 428 37.37 13.17 -13.41
N MET A 429 38.00 12.47 -12.46
CA MET A 429 39.43 12.18 -12.53
C MET A 429 39.79 10.96 -13.39
N ALA A 430 38.81 10.31 -14.02
CA ALA A 430 39.00 8.98 -14.63
C ALA A 430 38.67 8.86 -16.13
N GLY A 431 38.49 9.94 -16.91
CA GLY A 431 38.00 9.77 -18.29
C GLY A 431 38.50 10.75 -19.35
N GLU A 432 39.65 10.42 -19.96
CA GLU A 432 39.89 10.64 -21.39
C GLU A 432 39.56 9.34 -22.14
N ARG A 433 38.70 9.41 -23.17
CA ARG A 433 38.39 8.25 -24.05
C ARG A 433 39.55 8.07 -25.03
N GLU A 434 40.47 7.16 -24.71
CA GLU A 434 41.39 6.60 -25.70
C GLU A 434 40.68 5.52 -26.52
N THR A 435 40.76 5.60 -27.85
CA THR A 435 40.56 4.44 -28.71
C THR A 435 41.60 3.40 -28.34
N ILE A 436 41.19 2.39 -27.57
CA ILE A 436 42.12 1.40 -27.04
C ILE A 436 42.59 0.51 -28.19
N ASN A 437 43.85 0.67 -28.58
CA ASN A 437 44.47 -0.19 -29.57
C ASN A 437 44.73 -1.57 -28.93
N LEU A 438 43.97 -2.58 -29.35
CA LEU A 438 44.03 -3.94 -28.81
C LEU A 438 45.44 -4.55 -28.88
N ASP A 439 46.24 -4.13 -29.87
CA ASP A 439 47.61 -4.60 -30.06
C ASP A 439 48.58 -4.07 -28.99
N THR A 440 48.22 -3.01 -28.27
CA THR A 440 49.08 -2.37 -27.25
C THR A 440 48.84 -2.90 -25.82
N LEU A 441 47.74 -3.63 -25.59
CA LEU A 441 47.35 -4.10 -24.25
C LEU A 441 48.05 -5.39 -23.82
N GLU A 442 48.37 -5.52 -22.54
CA GLU A 442 48.90 -6.78 -21.99
C GLU A 442 47.84 -7.89 -21.94
N PRO A 443 48.23 -9.19 -21.95
CA PRO A 443 47.28 -10.31 -21.92
C PRO A 443 46.30 -10.27 -20.75
N GLN A 444 46.72 -9.80 -19.57
CA GLN A 444 45.84 -9.65 -18.41
C GLN A 444 44.77 -8.57 -18.60
N GLN A 445 45.12 -7.45 -19.23
CA GLN A 445 44.19 -6.36 -19.54
C GLN A 445 43.19 -6.79 -20.62
N LEU A 446 43.65 -7.51 -21.65
CA LEU A 446 42.77 -8.10 -22.68
C LEU A 446 41.77 -9.11 -22.09
N ALA A 447 42.19 -9.93 -21.13
CA ALA A 447 41.30 -10.85 -20.43
C ALA A 447 40.22 -10.12 -19.62
N GLN A 448 40.56 -8.99 -18.99
CA GLN A 448 39.61 -8.16 -18.26
C GLN A 448 38.60 -7.47 -19.19
N VAL A 449 39.06 -6.91 -20.32
CA VAL A 449 38.19 -6.32 -21.35
C VAL A 449 37.25 -7.38 -21.95
N LYS A 450 37.76 -8.59 -22.21
CA LYS A 450 36.94 -9.72 -22.65
C LYS A 450 35.84 -10.04 -21.64
N LYS A 451 36.20 -10.16 -20.36
CA LYS A 451 35.23 -10.44 -19.28
C LYS A 451 34.11 -9.39 -19.21
N GLN A 452 34.46 -8.11 -19.31
CA GLN A 452 33.48 -7.03 -19.32
C GLN A 452 32.55 -7.10 -20.54
N LEU A 453 33.10 -7.35 -21.73
CA LEU A 453 32.29 -7.49 -22.95
C LEU A 453 31.38 -8.74 -22.91
N ASP A 454 31.83 -9.83 -22.28
CA ASP A 454 31.03 -11.05 -22.07
C ASP A 454 29.85 -10.78 -21.12
N GLU A 455 30.08 -10.07 -20.00
CA GLU A 455 29.02 -9.66 -19.05
C GLU A 455 28.00 -8.71 -19.69
N GLU A 456 28.46 -7.72 -20.47
CA GLU A 456 27.58 -6.81 -21.23
C GLU A 456 26.75 -7.57 -22.29
N LEU A 457 27.37 -8.54 -22.98
CA LEU A 457 26.71 -9.34 -23.99
C LEU A 457 25.63 -10.24 -23.38
N GLU A 458 25.88 -10.82 -22.21
CA GLU A 458 24.91 -11.61 -21.46
C GLU A 458 23.69 -10.76 -21.08
N HIS A 459 23.92 -9.55 -20.56
CA HIS A 459 22.84 -8.61 -20.22
C HIS A 459 22.01 -8.20 -21.45
N LEU A 460 22.65 -7.86 -22.56
CA LEU A 460 21.97 -7.48 -23.81
C LEU A 460 21.17 -8.65 -24.40
N THR A 461 21.70 -9.87 -24.31
CA THR A 461 21.01 -11.09 -24.78
C THR A 461 19.77 -11.39 -23.92
N SER A 462 19.88 -11.24 -22.59
CA SER A 462 18.74 -11.36 -21.68
C SER A 462 17.66 -10.31 -21.97
N SER A 463 18.06 -9.05 -22.19
CA SER A 463 17.16 -7.96 -22.56
C SER A 463 16.44 -8.22 -23.89
N TYR A 464 17.16 -8.75 -24.89
CA TYR A 464 16.58 -9.16 -26.17
C TYR A 464 15.52 -10.25 -25.99
N ALA A 465 15.80 -11.28 -25.19
CA ALA A 465 14.85 -12.35 -24.91
C ALA A 465 13.58 -11.84 -24.21
N GLN A 466 13.71 -10.91 -23.26
CA GLN A 466 12.59 -10.29 -22.57
C GLN A 466 11.72 -9.45 -23.52
N LEU A 467 12.34 -8.59 -24.33
CA LEU A 467 11.62 -7.76 -25.32
C LEU A 467 10.93 -8.61 -26.38
N HIS A 468 11.59 -9.69 -26.84
CA HIS A 468 11.00 -10.63 -27.78
C HIS A 468 9.81 -11.37 -27.17
N GLY A 469 9.92 -11.78 -25.90
CA GLY A 469 8.81 -12.35 -25.14
C GLY A 469 7.64 -11.39 -24.99
N ALA A 470 7.90 -10.11 -24.70
CA ALA A 470 6.88 -9.07 -24.63
C ALA A 470 6.19 -8.85 -25.98
N GLN A 471 6.94 -8.79 -27.08
CA GLN A 471 6.39 -8.62 -28.42
C GLN A 471 5.44 -9.78 -28.78
N ASN A 472 5.80 -11.02 -28.44
CA ASN A 472 4.93 -12.18 -28.69
C ASN A 472 3.62 -12.10 -27.90
N LYS A 473 3.67 -11.67 -26.63
CA LYS A 473 2.45 -11.45 -25.83
C LYS A 473 1.53 -10.43 -26.48
N PHE A 474 2.06 -9.29 -26.95
CA PHE A 474 1.25 -8.28 -27.63
C PHE A 474 0.70 -8.77 -28.98
N LYS A 475 1.44 -9.60 -29.73
CA LYS A 475 0.93 -10.27 -30.94
C LYS A 475 -0.23 -11.23 -30.62
N ASP A 476 -0.11 -11.99 -29.53
CA ASP A 476 -1.17 -12.89 -29.07
C ASP A 476 -2.42 -12.10 -28.63
N CYS A 477 -2.25 -11.00 -27.90
CA CYS A 477 -3.34 -10.08 -27.55
C CYS A 477 -4.03 -9.53 -28.81
N LEU A 478 -3.26 -9.03 -29.79
CA LEU A 478 -3.78 -8.52 -31.05
C LEU A 478 -4.57 -9.60 -31.82
N ARG A 479 -4.07 -10.84 -31.85
CA ARG A 479 -4.77 -11.98 -32.46
C ARG A 479 -6.11 -12.26 -31.75
N CYS A 480 -6.13 -12.23 -30.42
CA CYS A 480 -7.36 -12.45 -29.64
C CYS A 480 -8.42 -11.37 -29.92
N VAL A 481 -8.01 -10.11 -30.05
CA VAL A 481 -8.92 -9.01 -30.39
C VAL A 481 -9.45 -9.17 -31.82
N ASN A 482 -8.57 -9.45 -32.79
CA ASN A 482 -8.94 -9.59 -34.21
C ASN A 482 -9.82 -10.82 -34.51
N THR A 483 -9.64 -11.94 -33.80
CA THR A 483 -10.38 -13.18 -34.05
C THR A 483 -11.89 -13.03 -33.75
N ARG A 484 -12.27 -12.05 -32.93
CA ARG A 484 -13.66 -11.82 -32.52
C ARG A 484 -14.50 -11.08 -33.56
N SER A 485 -13.87 -10.22 -34.36
CA SER A 485 -14.54 -9.46 -35.43
C SER A 485 -15.09 -10.35 -36.55
N ALA A 486 -14.68 -11.63 -36.62
CA ALA A 486 -15.16 -12.61 -37.60
C ALA A 486 -16.27 -13.55 -37.09
N ALA A 487 -16.57 -13.55 -35.80
CA ALA A 487 -17.50 -14.51 -35.18
C ALA A 487 -18.90 -13.90 -35.00
N THR A 488 -19.61 -13.65 -36.10
CA THR A 488 -21.01 -13.21 -36.06
C THR A 488 -22.03 -14.34 -35.89
N ASP A 489 -21.64 -15.63 -35.96
CA ASP A 489 -22.61 -16.73 -36.07
C ASP A 489 -22.38 -17.97 -35.17
N ALA A 490 -21.70 -17.83 -34.02
CA ALA A 490 -21.62 -18.96 -33.07
C ALA A 490 -21.68 -18.50 -31.62
N SER A 491 -22.75 -18.91 -30.92
CA SER A 491 -22.89 -19.05 -29.45
C SER A 491 -21.93 -18.18 -28.63
N ASN A 492 -22.46 -17.11 -28.00
CA ASN A 492 -21.78 -16.15 -27.11
C ASN A 492 -21.09 -16.75 -25.86
N SER A 493 -20.89 -18.06 -25.83
CA SER A 493 -20.16 -18.81 -24.81
C SER A 493 -18.68 -18.44 -24.81
N VAL A 494 -18.22 -17.85 -23.72
CA VAL A 494 -16.81 -17.56 -23.42
C VAL A 494 -16.38 -18.34 -22.18
N LEU A 495 -15.08 -18.59 -22.04
CA LEU A 495 -14.50 -19.07 -20.78
C LEU A 495 -14.08 -17.87 -19.95
N VAL A 496 -14.77 -17.64 -18.83
CA VAL A 496 -14.48 -16.57 -17.87
C VAL A 496 -13.47 -17.08 -16.85
N PRO A 497 -12.29 -16.48 -16.74
CA PRO A 497 -11.33 -16.84 -15.70
C PRO A 497 -11.85 -16.37 -14.33
N LEU A 498 -11.97 -17.30 -13.38
CA LEU A 498 -12.18 -16.99 -11.95
C LEU A 498 -10.85 -16.89 -11.21
N THR A 499 -9.86 -17.65 -11.66
CA THR A 499 -8.45 -17.59 -11.23
C THR A 499 -7.54 -17.89 -12.41
N ASN A 500 -6.22 -17.78 -12.24
CA ASN A 500 -5.25 -18.11 -13.28
C ASN A 500 -5.33 -19.58 -13.77
N SER A 501 -5.95 -20.48 -13.00
CA SER A 501 -6.06 -21.90 -13.33
C SER A 501 -7.50 -22.40 -13.48
N LEU A 502 -8.51 -21.55 -13.22
CA LEU A 502 -9.91 -21.95 -13.21
C LEU A 502 -10.73 -21.07 -14.16
N TYR A 503 -11.34 -21.71 -15.14
CA TYR A 503 -12.22 -21.08 -16.12
C TYR A 503 -13.61 -21.68 -16.02
N VAL A 504 -14.63 -20.82 -16.06
CA VAL A 504 -16.04 -21.25 -16.12
C VAL A 504 -16.67 -20.80 -17.41
N LYS A 505 -17.57 -21.62 -17.95
CA LYS A 505 -18.34 -21.26 -19.14
C LYS A 505 -19.31 -20.13 -18.77
N GLY A 506 -19.22 -19.01 -19.45
CA GLY A 506 -20.11 -17.86 -19.30
C GLY A 506 -20.63 -17.41 -20.66
N GLU A 507 -21.66 -16.57 -20.67
CA GLU A 507 -22.23 -16.00 -21.89
C GLU A 507 -22.04 -14.49 -21.90
N LEU A 508 -21.60 -13.95 -23.04
CA LEU A 508 -21.43 -12.51 -23.20
C LEU A 508 -22.75 -11.85 -23.60
N SER A 509 -23.14 -10.85 -22.82
CA SER A 509 -24.32 -10.02 -23.08
C SER A 509 -24.09 -8.98 -24.19
N ASN A 510 -22.85 -8.50 -24.36
CA ASN A 510 -22.46 -7.57 -25.40
C ASN A 510 -21.05 -7.91 -25.91
N THR A 511 -20.91 -8.06 -27.23
CA THR A 511 -19.63 -8.35 -27.91
C THR A 511 -18.91 -7.08 -28.35
N GLU A 512 -19.58 -5.93 -28.39
CA GLU A 512 -19.02 -4.63 -28.82
C GLU A 512 -18.39 -3.83 -27.67
N SER A 513 -18.79 -4.09 -26.43
CA SER A 513 -18.26 -3.42 -25.23
C SER A 513 -17.65 -4.46 -24.27
N VAL A 514 -16.37 -4.76 -24.46
CA VAL A 514 -15.60 -5.63 -23.56
C VAL A 514 -14.42 -4.88 -22.98
N LEU A 515 -14.13 -5.17 -21.71
CA LEU A 515 -12.95 -4.70 -21.01
C LEU A 515 -11.75 -5.51 -21.47
N VAL A 516 -10.73 -4.83 -22.00
CA VAL A 516 -9.50 -5.45 -22.49
C VAL A 516 -8.32 -4.93 -21.68
N ASP A 517 -7.48 -5.85 -21.18
CA ASP A 517 -6.24 -5.49 -20.49
C ASP A 517 -5.14 -5.18 -21.51
N VAL A 518 -4.77 -3.91 -21.62
CA VAL A 518 -3.74 -3.44 -22.56
C VAL A 518 -2.30 -3.66 -22.06
N GLY A 519 -2.11 -4.50 -21.03
CA GLY A 519 -0.79 -4.84 -20.51
C GLY A 519 -0.19 -3.79 -19.57
N THR A 520 -1.00 -2.81 -19.17
CA THR A 520 -0.66 -1.79 -18.17
C THR A 520 -1.30 -2.07 -16.81
N GLY A 521 -2.01 -3.19 -16.66
CA GLY A 521 -2.85 -3.48 -15.48
C GLY A 521 -4.13 -2.65 -15.44
N PHE A 522 -4.51 -2.02 -16.56
CA PHE A 522 -5.74 -1.24 -16.71
C PHE A 522 -6.61 -1.87 -17.80
N LEU A 523 -7.90 -2.01 -17.48
CA LEU A 523 -8.90 -2.51 -18.40
C LEU A 523 -9.57 -1.35 -19.12
N ILE A 524 -9.53 -1.35 -20.46
CA ILE A 524 -10.16 -0.30 -21.29
C ILE A 524 -11.44 -0.85 -21.91
N GLU A 525 -12.51 -0.07 -21.80
CA GLU A 525 -13.79 -0.31 -22.49
C GLU A 525 -13.77 0.38 -23.85
N LYS A 526 -13.12 -0.22 -24.87
CA LYS A 526 -13.19 0.16 -26.30
C LYS A 526 -12.30 -0.72 -27.18
N LEU A 527 -12.90 -1.45 -28.13
CA LEU A 527 -12.21 -2.41 -29.00
C LEU A 527 -11.27 -1.78 -30.05
N LYS A 528 -11.73 -0.78 -30.82
CA LYS A 528 -10.93 -0.20 -31.92
C LYS A 528 -9.66 0.52 -31.45
N ALA A 529 -9.71 1.16 -30.28
CA ALA A 529 -8.54 1.80 -29.70
C ALA A 529 -7.52 0.78 -29.18
N ALA A 530 -7.98 -0.38 -28.70
CA ALA A 530 -7.12 -1.47 -28.25
C ALA A 530 -6.39 -2.16 -29.41
N GLU A 531 -7.06 -2.36 -30.56
CA GLU A 531 -6.42 -2.89 -31.78
C GLU A 531 -5.26 -2.01 -32.21
N GLN A 532 -5.49 -0.70 -32.34
CA GLN A 532 -4.46 0.26 -32.72
C GLN A 532 -3.32 0.29 -31.70
N PHE A 533 -3.62 0.27 -30.40
CA PHE A 533 -2.62 0.25 -29.35
C PHE A 533 -1.70 -0.99 -29.44
N TYR A 534 -2.26 -2.18 -29.61
CA TYR A 534 -1.44 -3.40 -29.69
C TYR A 534 -0.63 -3.45 -30.98
N ASP A 535 -1.17 -2.98 -32.10
CA ASP A 535 -0.43 -2.91 -33.36
C ASP A 535 0.77 -1.93 -33.23
N ASP A 536 0.54 -0.74 -32.68
CA ASP A 536 1.59 0.25 -32.41
C ASP A 536 2.68 -0.33 -31.49
N LYS A 537 2.30 -1.05 -30.44
CA LYS A 537 3.25 -1.68 -29.50
C LYS A 537 4.04 -2.82 -30.14
N VAL A 538 3.43 -3.63 -31.01
CA VAL A 538 4.13 -4.68 -31.74
C VAL A 538 5.18 -4.08 -32.70
N GLN A 539 4.85 -2.96 -33.36
CA GLN A 539 5.77 -2.25 -34.24
C GLN A 539 6.92 -1.59 -33.46
N GLU A 540 6.61 -0.89 -32.35
CA GLU A 540 7.60 -0.25 -31.48
C GLU A 540 8.63 -1.28 -30.96
N LEU A 541 8.15 -2.38 -30.37
CA LEU A 541 9.03 -3.46 -29.90
C LEU A 541 9.80 -4.11 -31.05
N GLY A 542 9.21 -4.16 -32.25
CA GLY A 542 9.88 -4.66 -33.44
C GLY A 542 11.06 -3.80 -33.87
N HIS A 543 10.93 -2.47 -33.79
CA HIS A 543 12.04 -1.55 -34.04
C HIS A 543 13.13 -1.70 -32.98
N ASN A 544 12.76 -1.71 -31.69
CA ASN A 544 13.71 -1.87 -30.58
C ASN A 544 14.49 -3.20 -30.67
N LEU A 545 13.83 -4.29 -31.07
CA LEU A 545 14.47 -5.59 -31.27
C LEU A 545 15.50 -5.56 -32.41
N LYS A 546 15.20 -4.89 -33.53
CA LYS A 546 16.16 -4.75 -34.64
C LYS A 546 17.39 -3.94 -34.24
N ASP A 547 17.19 -2.84 -33.52
CA ASP A 547 18.29 -2.00 -33.05
C ASP A 547 19.17 -2.76 -32.05
N LEU A 548 18.53 -3.47 -31.11
CA LEU A 548 19.24 -4.29 -30.13
C LEU A 548 19.98 -5.47 -30.77
N GLU A 549 19.40 -6.12 -31.79
CA GLU A 549 20.06 -7.18 -32.56
C GLU A 549 21.35 -6.66 -33.21
N ALA A 550 21.33 -5.48 -33.82
CA ALA A 550 22.52 -4.86 -34.40
C ALA A 550 23.60 -4.56 -33.34
N ILE A 551 23.21 -4.17 -32.13
CA ILE A 551 24.14 -3.92 -31.01
C ILE A 551 24.74 -5.24 -30.51
N VAL A 552 23.92 -6.27 -30.32
CA VAL A 552 24.35 -7.61 -29.88
C VAL A 552 25.34 -8.21 -30.88
N GLN A 553 25.04 -8.14 -32.18
CA GLN A 553 25.95 -8.62 -33.23
C GLN A 553 27.29 -7.86 -33.22
N ARG A 554 27.26 -6.54 -33.04
CA ARG A 554 28.48 -5.72 -32.97
C ARG A 554 29.33 -6.10 -31.75
N LYS A 555 28.70 -6.27 -30.58
CA LYS A 555 29.39 -6.65 -29.34
C LYS A 555 29.94 -8.08 -29.42
N GLN A 556 29.22 -9.03 -30.01
CA GLN A 556 29.74 -10.37 -30.33
C GLN A 556 30.99 -10.31 -31.21
N ASN A 557 30.98 -9.47 -32.24
CA ASN A 557 32.16 -9.29 -33.10
C ASN A 557 33.34 -8.70 -32.33
N ASN A 558 33.10 -7.76 -31.42
CA ASN A 558 34.14 -7.19 -30.57
C ASN A 558 34.73 -8.23 -29.60
N VAL A 559 33.90 -9.08 -28.97
CA VAL A 559 34.39 -10.19 -28.12
C VAL A 559 35.29 -11.12 -28.91
N ARG A 560 34.88 -11.52 -30.13
CA ARG A 560 35.69 -12.37 -31.01
C ARG A 560 37.03 -11.72 -31.39
N ALA A 561 37.02 -10.42 -31.68
CA ALA A 561 38.25 -9.68 -32.01
C ALA A 561 39.23 -9.65 -30.83
N VAL A 562 38.74 -9.39 -29.60
CA VAL A 562 39.55 -9.40 -28.39
C VAL A 562 40.09 -10.80 -28.08
N GLU A 563 39.26 -11.83 -28.27
CA GLU A 563 39.65 -13.23 -28.06
C GLU A 563 40.75 -13.69 -29.02
N GLU A 564 40.68 -13.29 -30.29
CA GLU A 564 41.70 -13.60 -31.30
C GLU A 564 43.05 -12.93 -30.95
N VAL A 565 43.04 -11.64 -30.59
CA VAL A 565 44.26 -10.92 -30.17
C VAL A 565 44.85 -11.53 -28.90
N LEU A 566 44.01 -11.88 -27.92
CA LEU A 566 44.44 -12.53 -26.69
C LEU A 566 45.11 -13.89 -26.99
N ARG A 567 44.51 -14.69 -27.89
CA ARG A 567 45.05 -15.99 -28.31
C ARG A 567 46.40 -15.84 -29.00
N GLN A 568 46.54 -14.89 -29.92
CA GLN A 568 47.79 -14.61 -30.62
C GLN A 568 48.91 -14.21 -29.64
N LYS A 569 48.61 -13.37 -28.65
CA LYS A 569 49.59 -12.96 -27.64
C LYS A 569 49.99 -14.07 -26.69
N ILE A 570 49.06 -14.94 -26.28
CA ILE A 570 49.37 -16.10 -25.46
C ILE A 570 50.27 -17.09 -26.23
N MET A 571 49.99 -17.32 -27.53
CA MET A 571 50.82 -18.18 -28.37
C MET A 571 52.23 -17.59 -28.60
N ALA A 572 52.35 -16.28 -28.81
CA ALA A 572 53.64 -15.61 -28.93
C ALA A 572 54.48 -15.68 -27.64
N ALA A 573 53.83 -15.55 -26.47
CA ALA A 573 54.50 -15.68 -25.17
C ALA A 573 54.95 -17.12 -24.87
N GLN A 574 54.23 -18.12 -25.37
CA GLN A 574 54.61 -19.54 -25.23
C GLN A 574 55.74 -19.95 -26.19
N GLY A 575 55.79 -19.39 -27.41
CA GLY A 575 56.87 -19.64 -28.38
C GLY A 575 58.18 -18.91 -28.08
N ALA A 576 58.18 -17.91 -27.21
CA ALA A 576 59.41 -17.22 -26.76
C ALA A 576 60.11 -17.91 -25.58
N ASN A 577 59.45 -18.90 -24.95
CA ASN A 577 59.96 -19.68 -23.81
C ASN A 577 60.38 -21.12 -24.19
N SER A 578 60.45 -21.42 -25.49
CA SER A 578 60.97 -22.65 -26.11
C SER A 578 62.15 -22.32 -26.99
#